data_AF-A0A1N6F3A5-F1
#
_entry.id   AF-A0A1N6F3A5-F1
#
_cell.length_a   1.000
_cell.length_b   1.000
_cell.length_c   1.000
_cell.angle_alpha   90.00
_cell.angle_beta   90.00
_cell.angle_gamma   90.00
#
_symmetry.space_group_name_H-M   'P 1'
#
loop_
_entity.id
_entity.type
_entity.pdbx_description
1 polymer ?
#
loop_
_entity_poly.entity_id
_entity_poly.type
_entity_poly.pdbx_seq_one_letter_code
_entity_poly.pdbx_strand_id
1 'polypeptide(L)'
;MRLLFTTLLILANTLLFSQLKHSKQTSYPTYKGLVMAGYQGWFRAEGDGSNARRFAYGNEDRSGIDMWPDVTEYERTYNTPWKLKNGEPAKFFSSYDKSSVDLHFKWMQEYGVDGVFMQRFFNNAKNRDSISGVIMKNAFAAATKYKRAIAVMYDLSGLRGSGEDCSALIEDWKYMVDQLKVTNAPGYLHHNGKPLVTIWGVGFPDRPYNIRNIGLEKLMDFLQNDPVYGGCSIMLGVPTAWRTLNADCINDPYLHQLIRKSDIVLPWMVQRYSPLLHNDMDRYRDNLIDDLAWCRANKVDYVPCIYPGFSWHNLSRYEFPDDVKPVGSIPRQGGRFYWQQVATALTAGASMLYVAMFDEVNEATAIFKGSNNPPVSTKTSFIDMDGMPSDHYLWLTGEAAKMLRNEKPLSLKMPVRK
;
A
#
# COMPACT_ATOMS: atom_id res chain seq x y z
N MET A 1 -39.04 -66.00 31.58
CA MET A 1 -38.89 -65.40 30.23
C MET A 1 -39.02 -63.89 30.36
N ARG A 2 -37.90 -63.17 30.51
CA ARG A 2 -37.84 -61.69 30.48
C ARG A 2 -36.75 -61.32 29.49
N LEU A 3 -37.14 -60.80 28.33
CA LEU A 3 -36.23 -60.24 27.34
C LEU A 3 -35.72 -58.89 27.85
N LEU A 4 -34.41 -58.76 28.02
CA LEU A 4 -33.74 -57.45 28.08
C LEU A 4 -33.39 -57.04 26.65
N PHE A 5 -34.00 -55.97 26.16
CA PHE A 5 -33.54 -55.24 24.99
C PHE A 5 -32.44 -54.28 25.43
N THR A 6 -31.21 -54.51 24.98
CA THR A 6 -30.10 -53.58 25.13
C THR A 6 -30.03 -52.71 23.89
N THR A 7 -30.50 -51.47 23.99
CA THR A 7 -30.39 -50.47 22.92
C THR A 7 -28.97 -49.91 22.93
N LEU A 8 -28.18 -50.21 21.90
CA LEU A 8 -26.84 -49.66 21.71
C LEU A 8 -26.96 -48.23 21.13
N LEU A 9 -26.72 -47.21 21.95
CA LEU A 9 -26.60 -45.83 21.47
C LEU A 9 -25.22 -45.66 20.79
N ILE A 10 -25.21 -45.51 19.47
CA ILE A 10 -24.02 -45.10 18.72
C ILE A 10 -23.89 -43.58 18.86
N LEU A 11 -22.98 -43.13 19.72
CA LEU A 11 -22.55 -41.73 19.78
C LEU A 11 -21.70 -41.43 18.54
N ALA A 12 -22.32 -40.84 17.52
CA ALA A 12 -21.61 -40.24 16.41
C ALA A 12 -20.90 -38.96 16.91
N ASN A 13 -19.61 -39.09 17.25
CA ASN A 13 -18.73 -37.94 17.44
C ASN A 13 -18.58 -37.23 16.09
N THR A 14 -19.39 -36.21 15.86
CA THR A 14 -19.15 -35.26 14.78
C THR A 14 -17.94 -34.43 15.18
N LEU A 15 -16.77 -34.80 14.64
CA LEU A 15 -15.61 -33.93 14.65
C LEU A 15 -16.00 -32.66 13.88
N LEU A 16 -16.34 -31.60 14.59
CA LEU A 16 -16.50 -30.26 14.04
C LEU A 16 -15.13 -29.81 13.55
N PHE A 17 -14.77 -30.15 12.32
CA PHE A 17 -13.64 -29.54 11.64
C PHE A 17 -13.98 -28.06 11.47
N SER A 18 -13.23 -27.20 12.15
CA SER A 18 -13.38 -25.76 11.95
C SER A 18 -13.07 -25.44 10.49
N GLN A 19 -14.02 -24.81 9.81
CA GLN A 19 -13.89 -24.42 8.42
C GLN A 19 -13.34 -22.99 8.36
N LEU A 20 -12.30 -22.78 7.55
CA LEU A 20 -11.76 -21.46 7.26
C LEU A 20 -12.87 -20.51 6.78
N LYS A 21 -12.87 -19.29 7.30
CA LYS A 21 -13.88 -18.26 6.99
C LYS A 21 -13.69 -17.55 5.64
N HIS A 22 -12.56 -17.79 4.97
CA HIS A 22 -12.21 -17.12 3.74
C HIS A 22 -12.91 -17.72 2.52
N SER A 23 -13.22 -16.87 1.53
CA SER A 23 -13.64 -17.38 0.23
C SER A 23 -12.53 -18.25 -0.38
N LYS A 24 -12.91 -19.38 -0.99
CA LYS A 24 -11.98 -20.20 -1.79
C LYS A 24 -11.82 -19.69 -3.22
N GLN A 25 -12.68 -18.77 -3.64
CA GLN A 25 -12.72 -18.24 -5.00
C GLN A 25 -12.48 -16.74 -4.99
N THR A 26 -11.67 -16.28 -5.93
CA THR A 26 -11.39 -14.87 -6.20
C THR A 26 -11.13 -14.69 -7.68
N SER A 27 -11.40 -13.48 -8.19
CA SER A 27 -11.00 -13.08 -9.55
C SER A 27 -9.49 -12.86 -9.67
N TYR A 28 -8.76 -12.80 -8.54
CA TYR A 28 -7.32 -12.53 -8.48
C TYR A 28 -6.61 -13.62 -7.65
N PRO A 29 -6.41 -14.83 -8.23
CA PRO A 29 -5.89 -15.99 -7.50
C PRO A 29 -4.38 -15.91 -7.17
N THR A 30 -3.67 -14.97 -7.79
CA THR A 30 -2.24 -14.72 -7.57
C THR A 30 -1.94 -13.24 -7.75
N TYR A 31 -0.91 -12.74 -7.05
CA TYR A 31 -0.36 -11.41 -7.30
C TYR A 31 0.50 -11.38 -8.58
N LYS A 32 1.02 -12.54 -9.04
CA LYS A 32 1.81 -12.62 -10.27
C LYS A 32 1.02 -12.12 -11.48
N GLY A 33 1.64 -11.23 -12.25
CA GLY A 33 1.03 -10.58 -13.41
C GLY A 33 0.27 -9.29 -13.09
N LEU A 34 0.26 -8.82 -11.83
CA LEU A 34 -0.48 -7.61 -11.44
C LEU A 34 0.45 -6.47 -11.03
N VAL A 35 -0.01 -5.25 -11.34
CA VAL A 35 0.52 -4.00 -10.80
C VAL A 35 -0.44 -3.47 -9.75
N MET A 36 -0.04 -3.54 -8.49
CA MET A 36 -0.86 -3.10 -7.35
C MET A 36 -0.23 -1.87 -6.71
N ALA A 37 -1.05 -0.91 -6.27
CA ALA A 37 -0.56 0.27 -5.56
C ALA A 37 -0.86 0.20 -4.05
N GLY A 38 -0.05 0.84 -3.21
CA GLY A 38 -0.46 1.12 -1.84
C GLY A 38 -1.56 2.18 -1.80
N TYR A 39 -2.53 2.05 -0.90
CA TYR A 39 -3.61 3.02 -0.72
C TYR A 39 -3.78 3.32 0.78
N GLN A 40 -3.52 4.56 1.19
CA GLN A 40 -3.58 4.95 2.60
C GLN A 40 -4.99 5.30 3.04
N GLY A 41 -5.71 6.08 2.22
CA GLY A 41 -7.06 6.50 2.49
C GLY A 41 -7.22 7.35 3.75
N TRP A 42 -6.20 8.09 4.18
CA TRP A 42 -6.20 8.82 5.46
C TRP A 42 -6.45 10.34 5.35
N PHE A 43 -6.53 10.88 4.14
CA PHE A 43 -6.68 12.33 3.88
C PHE A 43 -8.09 12.85 4.18
N ARG A 44 -8.23 13.61 5.26
CA ARG A 44 -9.48 14.27 5.70
C ARG A 44 -9.57 15.71 5.22
N ALA A 45 -10.78 16.24 5.19
CA ALA A 45 -11.02 17.65 4.94
C ALA A 45 -12.04 18.26 5.90
N GLU A 46 -11.93 19.56 6.13
CA GLU A 46 -12.84 20.28 7.00
C GLU A 46 -14.28 20.20 6.45
N GLY A 47 -15.23 19.87 7.32
CA GLY A 47 -16.63 19.70 6.93
C GLY A 47 -16.96 18.37 6.25
N ASP A 48 -16.03 17.42 6.16
CA ASP A 48 -16.28 16.10 5.57
C ASP A 48 -17.12 15.14 6.43
N GLY A 49 -17.49 15.55 7.64
CA GLY A 49 -18.28 14.76 8.58
C GLY A 49 -17.49 13.71 9.37
N SER A 50 -16.16 13.65 9.21
CA SER A 50 -15.29 12.76 10.01
C SER A 50 -14.96 13.32 11.40
N ASN A 51 -15.33 14.58 11.68
CA ASN A 51 -14.94 15.33 12.88
C ASN A 51 -13.42 15.49 13.06
N ALA A 52 -12.62 15.26 12.02
CA ALA A 52 -11.20 15.54 12.04
C ALA A 52 -10.93 17.02 12.32
N ARG A 53 -9.94 17.29 13.16
CA ARG A 53 -9.50 18.66 13.54
C ARG A 53 -8.12 19.02 13.00
N ARG A 54 -7.48 18.08 12.33
CA ARG A 54 -6.16 18.23 11.70
C ARG A 54 -6.25 17.62 10.31
N PHE A 55 -5.71 18.34 9.34
CA PHE A 55 -5.77 17.97 7.94
C PHE A 55 -4.35 18.00 7.38
N ALA A 56 -4.00 17.03 6.54
CA ALA A 56 -2.66 16.93 5.97
C ALA A 56 -2.28 18.18 5.16
N TYR A 57 -3.25 18.79 4.45
CA TYR A 57 -3.03 20.03 3.72
C TYR A 57 -2.69 21.22 4.64
N GLY A 58 -3.05 21.18 5.92
CA GLY A 58 -2.74 22.23 6.89
C GLY A 58 -3.18 23.63 6.46
N ASN A 59 -2.26 24.59 6.51
CA ASN A 59 -2.45 25.97 6.08
C ASN A 59 -1.13 26.57 5.56
N GLU A 60 -1.15 27.83 5.11
CA GLU A 60 0.02 28.51 4.55
C GLU A 60 1.28 28.46 5.42
N ASP A 61 1.13 28.44 6.75
CA ASP A 61 2.23 28.40 7.71
C ASP A 61 2.74 27.01 8.03
N ARG A 62 1.93 25.98 7.83
CA ARG A 62 2.28 24.58 8.10
C ARG A 62 1.44 23.66 7.23
N SER A 63 2.07 23.10 6.20
CA SER A 63 1.51 22.02 5.38
C SER A 63 2.27 20.72 5.60
N GLY A 64 1.56 19.60 5.59
CA GLY A 64 2.14 18.26 5.56
C GLY A 64 2.10 17.62 4.18
N ILE A 65 1.78 18.37 3.13
CA ILE A 65 1.73 17.85 1.76
C ILE A 65 2.54 18.67 0.79
N ASP A 66 3.06 18.01 -0.24
CA ASP A 66 3.86 18.62 -1.30
C ASP A 66 3.17 18.51 -2.66
N MET A 67 2.15 17.66 -2.81
CA MET A 67 1.37 17.52 -4.03
C MET A 67 -0.08 17.94 -3.78
N TRP A 68 -0.68 18.68 -4.70
CA TRP A 68 -2.12 19.00 -4.63
C TRP A 68 -2.92 18.10 -5.59
N PRO A 69 -3.99 17.44 -5.12
CA PRO A 69 -4.85 16.60 -5.97
C PRO A 69 -5.61 17.44 -7.00
N ASP A 70 -5.81 16.88 -8.19
CA ASP A 70 -6.77 17.42 -9.15
C ASP A 70 -8.17 17.00 -8.71
N VAL A 71 -8.96 17.96 -8.23
CA VAL A 71 -10.28 17.71 -7.66
C VAL A 71 -11.45 17.92 -8.65
N THR A 72 -11.15 18.13 -9.94
CA THR A 72 -12.17 18.53 -10.94
C THR A 72 -13.25 17.49 -11.18
N GLU A 73 -12.94 16.20 -11.02
CA GLU A 73 -13.87 15.07 -11.22
C GLU A 73 -14.58 14.60 -9.94
N TYR A 74 -14.23 15.15 -8.78
CA TYR A 74 -14.83 14.74 -7.52
C TYR A 74 -16.24 15.30 -7.40
N GLU A 75 -17.20 14.43 -7.09
CA GLU A 75 -18.59 14.81 -6.83
C GLU A 75 -18.67 15.80 -5.65
N ARG A 76 -17.85 15.56 -4.62
CA ARG A 76 -17.79 16.37 -3.41
C ARG A 76 -16.37 16.81 -3.12
N THR A 77 -16.24 18.09 -2.80
CA THR A 77 -14.98 18.76 -2.51
C THR A 77 -15.18 19.74 -1.37
N TYR A 78 -14.10 20.03 -0.64
CA TYR A 78 -14.14 20.82 0.58
C TYR A 78 -13.22 22.01 0.44
N ASN A 79 -13.70 23.19 0.84
CA ASN A 79 -12.87 24.39 0.87
C ASN A 79 -11.74 24.20 1.88
N THR A 80 -10.57 24.76 1.56
CA THR A 80 -9.41 24.78 2.45
C THR A 80 -9.03 26.23 2.76
N PRO A 81 -8.17 26.49 3.76
CA PRO A 81 -7.65 27.84 3.99
C PRO A 81 -6.68 28.32 2.89
N TRP A 82 -6.33 27.46 1.93
CA TRP A 82 -5.44 27.77 0.83
C TRP A 82 -6.13 28.54 -0.29
N LYS A 83 -5.37 29.33 -1.05
CA LYS A 83 -5.87 30.07 -2.21
C LYS A 83 -5.16 29.66 -3.49
N LEU A 84 -5.93 29.55 -4.56
CA LEU A 84 -5.41 29.43 -5.91
C LEU A 84 -4.87 30.78 -6.39
N LYS A 85 -4.13 30.77 -7.51
CA LYS A 85 -3.56 32.00 -8.11
C LYS A 85 -4.59 33.09 -8.42
N ASN A 86 -5.83 32.70 -8.72
CA ASN A 86 -6.94 33.62 -8.99
C ASN A 86 -7.63 34.15 -7.71
N GLY A 87 -7.16 33.77 -6.52
CA GLY A 87 -7.71 34.20 -5.23
C GLY A 87 -8.83 33.33 -4.68
N GLU A 88 -9.38 32.40 -5.46
CA GLU A 88 -10.42 31.47 -5.01
C GLU A 88 -9.88 30.48 -3.98
N PRO A 89 -10.70 30.03 -3.01
CA PRO A 89 -10.32 28.95 -2.11
C PRO A 89 -9.96 27.68 -2.89
N ALA A 90 -8.77 27.14 -2.63
CA ALA A 90 -8.40 25.85 -3.16
C ALA A 90 -9.22 24.77 -2.45
N LYS A 91 -9.64 23.76 -3.22
CA LYS A 91 -10.45 22.67 -2.72
C LYS A 91 -9.65 21.39 -2.59
N PHE A 92 -10.10 20.54 -1.68
CA PHE A 92 -9.48 19.24 -1.40
C PHE A 92 -10.54 18.13 -1.34
N PHE A 93 -10.13 16.89 -1.58
CA PHE A 93 -10.99 15.71 -1.42
C PHE A 93 -10.96 15.21 0.02
N SER A 94 -11.88 14.31 0.38
CA SER A 94 -11.74 13.51 1.60
C SER A 94 -11.86 12.03 1.27
N SER A 95 -10.94 11.21 1.77
CA SER A 95 -11.05 9.75 1.67
C SER A 95 -12.24 9.18 2.47
N TYR A 96 -12.80 9.94 3.41
CA TYR A 96 -13.97 9.54 4.19
C TYR A 96 -15.25 9.61 3.34
N ASP A 97 -15.27 10.52 2.36
CA ASP A 97 -16.37 10.59 1.40
C ASP A 97 -16.35 9.37 0.49
N LYS A 98 -17.46 8.63 0.47
CA LYS A 98 -17.65 7.45 -0.37
C LYS A 98 -17.47 7.77 -1.85
N SER A 99 -17.87 8.96 -2.31
CA SER A 99 -17.74 9.37 -3.71
C SER A 99 -16.28 9.51 -4.14
N SER A 100 -15.38 9.97 -3.26
CA SER A 100 -13.94 10.01 -3.51
C SER A 100 -13.36 8.61 -3.73
N VAL A 101 -13.67 7.67 -2.82
CA VAL A 101 -13.17 6.30 -2.91
C VAL A 101 -13.75 5.61 -4.15
N ASP A 102 -15.04 5.80 -4.44
CA ASP A 102 -15.67 5.26 -5.64
C ASP A 102 -14.99 5.77 -6.92
N LEU A 103 -14.69 7.06 -7.00
CA LEU A 103 -13.96 7.68 -8.12
C LEU A 103 -12.54 7.12 -8.28
N HIS A 104 -11.81 6.93 -7.18
CA HIS A 104 -10.46 6.37 -7.23
C HIS A 104 -10.43 4.97 -7.86
N PHE A 105 -11.36 4.09 -7.48
CA PHE A 105 -11.46 2.75 -8.06
C PHE A 105 -12.01 2.77 -9.50
N LYS A 106 -12.86 3.75 -9.83
CA LYS A 106 -13.26 4.01 -11.23
C LYS A 106 -12.05 4.31 -12.09
N TRP A 107 -11.18 5.23 -11.65
CA TRP A 107 -9.92 5.52 -12.35
C TRP A 107 -9.05 4.27 -12.47
N MET A 108 -8.88 3.48 -11.41
CA MET A 108 -8.11 2.23 -11.50
C MET A 108 -8.63 1.32 -12.63
N GLN A 109 -9.96 1.19 -12.77
CA GLN A 109 -10.55 0.44 -13.88
C GLN A 109 -10.28 1.10 -15.24
N GLU A 110 -10.53 2.40 -15.38
CA GLU A 110 -10.37 3.15 -16.63
C GLU A 110 -8.94 3.11 -17.17
N TYR A 111 -7.95 3.27 -16.29
CA TYR A 111 -6.54 3.29 -16.66
C TYR A 111 -5.90 1.90 -16.61
N GLY A 112 -6.60 0.86 -16.15
CA GLY A 112 -6.05 -0.50 -16.10
C GLY A 112 -5.03 -0.73 -14.98
N VAL A 113 -5.14 0.00 -13.87
CA VAL A 113 -4.45 -0.34 -12.61
C VAL A 113 -5.16 -1.55 -12.00
N ASP A 114 -4.42 -2.59 -11.63
CA ASP A 114 -5.05 -3.88 -11.28
C ASP A 114 -5.76 -3.85 -9.93
N GLY A 115 -5.24 -3.07 -8.98
CA GLY A 115 -5.83 -2.93 -7.66
C GLY A 115 -4.91 -2.29 -6.63
N VAL A 116 -5.27 -2.46 -5.35
CA VAL A 116 -4.53 -1.83 -4.23
C VAL A 116 -4.32 -2.72 -3.01
N PHE A 117 -3.24 -2.45 -2.28
CA PHE A 117 -3.10 -2.84 -0.88
C PHE A 117 -3.64 -1.73 0.00
N MET A 118 -4.81 -1.95 0.60
CA MET A 118 -5.46 -1.00 1.48
C MET A 118 -4.80 -1.02 2.86
N GLN A 119 -4.15 0.09 3.22
CA GLN A 119 -3.41 0.20 4.47
C GLN A 119 -4.34 0.31 5.68
N ARG A 120 -3.91 -0.34 6.75
CA ARG A 120 -4.51 -0.33 8.07
C ARG A 120 -3.41 -0.12 9.11
N PHE A 121 -3.18 1.14 9.45
CA PHE A 121 -2.20 1.54 10.46
C PHE A 121 -2.47 0.89 11.82
N PHE A 122 -1.41 0.58 12.56
CA PHE A 122 -1.48 -0.10 13.85
C PHE A 122 -2.46 0.58 14.82
N ASN A 123 -2.40 1.91 14.93
CA ASN A 123 -3.30 2.66 15.81
C ASN A 123 -4.78 2.58 15.37
N ASN A 124 -5.05 2.48 14.07
CA ASN A 124 -6.40 2.32 13.56
C ASN A 124 -6.92 0.91 13.85
N ALA A 125 -6.07 -0.10 13.70
CA ALA A 125 -6.39 -1.50 14.01
C ALA A 125 -6.64 -1.70 15.51
N LYS A 126 -5.69 -1.30 16.36
CA LYS A 126 -5.75 -1.48 17.82
C LYS A 126 -7.01 -0.86 18.43
N ASN A 127 -7.36 0.35 17.99
CA ASN A 127 -8.50 1.09 18.53
C ASN A 127 -9.82 0.79 17.80
N ARG A 128 -9.80 -0.05 16.75
CA ARG A 128 -10.93 -0.26 15.83
C ARG A 128 -11.56 1.07 15.38
N ASP A 129 -10.70 1.96 14.89
CA ASP A 129 -11.09 3.31 14.49
C ASP A 129 -12.26 3.29 13.49
N SER A 130 -13.37 3.94 13.84
CA SER A 130 -14.61 3.87 13.09
C SER A 130 -14.51 4.56 11.74
N ILE A 131 -13.75 5.67 11.66
CA ILE A 131 -13.52 6.42 10.43
C ILE A 131 -12.76 5.57 9.41
N SER A 132 -11.61 5.02 9.83
CA SER A 132 -10.84 4.04 9.06
C SER A 132 -11.69 2.83 8.65
N GLY A 133 -12.56 2.34 9.54
CA GLY A 133 -13.51 1.28 9.24
C GLY A 133 -14.52 1.63 8.13
N VAL A 134 -15.04 2.85 8.09
CA VAL A 134 -15.92 3.33 7.00
C VAL A 134 -15.17 3.39 5.68
N ILE A 135 -13.94 3.93 5.67
CA ILE A 135 -13.13 4.04 4.45
C ILE A 135 -12.78 2.67 3.90
N MET A 136 -12.42 1.74 4.79
CA MET A 136 -12.18 0.34 4.44
C MET A 136 -13.41 -0.30 3.77
N LYS A 137 -14.62 -0.13 4.36
CA LYS A 137 -15.87 -0.60 3.74
C LYS A 137 -16.12 0.00 2.37
N ASN A 138 -15.90 1.32 2.21
CA ASN A 138 -16.04 2.01 0.94
C ASN A 138 -15.07 1.45 -0.11
N ALA A 139 -13.81 1.18 0.26
CA ALA A 139 -12.80 0.62 -0.63
C ALA A 139 -13.17 -0.79 -1.10
N PHE A 140 -13.60 -1.69 -0.19
CA PHE A 140 -14.05 -3.04 -0.58
C PHE A 140 -15.29 -3.03 -1.48
N ALA A 141 -16.25 -2.14 -1.20
CA ALA A 141 -17.42 -1.97 -2.05
C ALA A 141 -17.05 -1.45 -3.45
N ALA A 142 -16.16 -0.45 -3.52
CA ALA A 142 -15.69 0.11 -4.78
C ALA A 142 -14.84 -0.89 -5.58
N ALA A 143 -13.94 -1.63 -4.92
CA ALA A 143 -13.17 -2.71 -5.53
C ALA A 143 -14.08 -3.77 -6.17
N THR A 144 -15.16 -4.14 -5.49
CA THR A 144 -16.16 -5.08 -6.02
C THR A 144 -16.89 -4.49 -7.24
N LYS A 145 -17.38 -3.26 -7.13
CA LYS A 145 -18.10 -2.55 -8.21
C LYS A 145 -17.25 -2.42 -9.48
N TYR A 146 -15.99 -2.02 -9.33
CA TYR A 146 -15.07 -1.76 -10.44
C TYR A 146 -14.20 -2.97 -10.81
N LYS A 147 -14.46 -4.12 -10.18
CA LYS A 147 -13.75 -5.39 -10.41
C LYS A 147 -12.24 -5.20 -10.33
N ARG A 148 -11.76 -4.59 -9.25
CA ARG A 148 -10.32 -4.38 -8.98
C ARG A 148 -9.86 -5.26 -7.82
N ALA A 149 -8.60 -5.65 -7.84
CA ALA A 149 -8.00 -6.40 -6.76
C ALA A 149 -7.88 -5.52 -5.50
N ILE A 150 -8.04 -6.14 -4.33
CA ILE A 150 -7.83 -5.46 -3.05
C ILE A 150 -7.31 -6.44 -2.01
N ALA A 151 -6.31 -6.04 -1.21
CA ALA A 151 -5.83 -6.80 -0.06
C ALA A 151 -5.55 -5.87 1.13
N VAL A 152 -5.53 -6.43 2.34
CA VAL A 152 -5.23 -5.66 3.55
C VAL A 152 -3.72 -5.59 3.77
N MET A 153 -3.23 -4.41 4.09
CA MET A 153 -1.86 -4.17 4.54
C MET A 153 -1.87 -3.58 5.95
N TYR A 154 -1.40 -4.35 6.93
CA TYR A 154 -1.10 -3.82 8.25
C TYR A 154 0.19 -3.03 8.23
N ASP A 155 0.11 -1.76 8.60
CA ASP A 155 1.27 -0.87 8.71
C ASP A 155 1.61 -0.71 10.20
N LEU A 156 2.80 -1.16 10.60
CA LEU A 156 3.24 -1.14 11.99
C LEU A 156 3.60 0.26 12.51
N SER A 157 3.52 1.31 11.67
CA SER A 157 3.68 2.69 12.10
C SER A 157 2.70 3.03 13.23
N GLY A 158 3.24 3.59 14.31
CA GLY A 158 2.51 3.92 15.53
C GLY A 158 2.51 2.83 16.62
N LEU A 159 3.04 1.63 16.34
CA LEU A 159 3.32 0.63 17.37
C LEU A 159 4.44 1.12 18.30
N ARG A 160 4.23 1.05 19.61
CA ARG A 160 5.23 1.44 20.62
C ARG A 160 6.23 0.31 20.90
N GLY A 161 7.41 0.70 21.38
CA GLY A 161 8.47 -0.25 21.80
C GLY A 161 8.18 -1.00 23.10
N SER A 162 7.18 -0.59 23.88
CA SER A 162 6.78 -1.21 25.13
C SER A 162 5.27 -1.07 25.36
N GLY A 163 4.68 -2.06 26.05
CA GLY A 163 3.27 -2.08 26.43
C GLY A 163 2.28 -2.37 25.28
N GLU A 164 2.77 -2.60 24.06
CA GLU A 164 1.98 -2.92 22.88
C GLU A 164 2.65 -4.04 22.08
N ASP A 165 1.86 -4.87 21.39
CA ASP A 165 2.35 -5.93 20.52
C ASP A 165 1.40 -6.20 19.34
N CYS A 166 1.80 -7.10 18.44
CA CYS A 166 1.02 -7.51 17.27
C CYS A 166 -0.23 -8.34 17.61
N SER A 167 -0.49 -8.69 18.88
CA SER A 167 -1.72 -9.38 19.26
C SER A 167 -2.96 -8.51 19.01
N ALA A 168 -2.82 -7.17 19.04
CA ALA A 168 -3.88 -6.25 18.63
C ALA A 168 -4.31 -6.46 17.17
N LEU A 169 -3.38 -6.84 16.29
CA LEU A 169 -3.65 -7.09 14.87
C LEU A 169 -4.37 -8.43 14.66
N ILE A 170 -4.16 -9.42 15.52
CA ILE A 170 -4.92 -10.67 15.53
C ILE A 170 -6.41 -10.40 15.79
N GLU A 171 -6.70 -9.61 16.83
CA GLU A 171 -8.09 -9.27 17.19
C GLU A 171 -8.75 -8.36 16.16
N ASP A 172 -7.97 -7.52 15.50
CA ASP A 172 -8.44 -6.74 14.38
C ASP A 172 -8.71 -7.59 13.13
N TRP A 173 -7.85 -8.55 12.80
CA TRP A 173 -8.07 -9.46 11.66
C TRP A 173 -9.37 -10.25 11.83
N LYS A 174 -9.62 -10.79 13.03
CA LYS A 174 -10.90 -11.45 13.35
C LYS A 174 -12.09 -10.51 13.11
N TYR A 175 -12.00 -9.27 13.56
CA TYR A 175 -13.03 -8.25 13.31
C TYR A 175 -13.22 -7.96 11.82
N MET A 176 -12.13 -7.80 11.06
CA MET A 176 -12.16 -7.54 9.62
C MET A 176 -12.82 -8.70 8.85
N VAL A 177 -12.49 -9.95 9.20
CA VAL A 177 -13.08 -11.15 8.60
C VAL A 177 -14.55 -11.31 9.00
N ASP A 178 -14.90 -11.07 10.26
CA ASP A 178 -16.26 -11.33 10.75
C ASP A 178 -17.25 -10.23 10.46
N GLN A 179 -16.86 -8.97 10.66
CA GLN A 179 -17.76 -7.83 10.60
C GLN A 179 -17.73 -7.16 9.23
N LEU A 180 -16.54 -7.05 8.62
CA LEU A 180 -16.38 -6.40 7.32
C LEU A 180 -16.37 -7.40 6.15
N LYS A 181 -16.27 -8.70 6.43
CA LYS A 181 -16.25 -9.78 5.43
C LYS A 181 -15.20 -9.56 4.33
N VAL A 182 -14.05 -8.99 4.70
CA VAL A 182 -13.08 -8.51 3.70
C VAL A 182 -12.61 -9.61 2.74
N THR A 183 -12.31 -10.81 3.26
CA THR A 183 -11.84 -11.96 2.47
C THR A 183 -12.94 -12.70 1.71
N ASN A 184 -14.18 -12.21 1.79
CA ASN A 184 -15.30 -12.72 0.99
C ASN A 184 -15.62 -11.81 -0.21
N ALA A 185 -14.93 -10.67 -0.34
CA ALA A 185 -15.03 -9.84 -1.53
C ALA A 185 -14.51 -10.62 -2.75
N PRO A 186 -15.22 -10.66 -3.89
CA PRO A 186 -14.81 -11.41 -5.08
C PRO A 186 -13.45 -10.99 -5.65
N GLY A 187 -13.01 -9.76 -5.35
CA GLY A 187 -11.73 -9.20 -5.75
C GLY A 187 -10.64 -9.28 -4.68
N TYR A 188 -10.85 -9.98 -3.54
CA TYR A 188 -9.79 -10.09 -2.53
C TYR A 188 -8.59 -10.80 -3.14
N LEU A 189 -7.41 -10.16 -3.10
CA LEU A 189 -6.21 -10.70 -3.72
C LEU A 189 -5.77 -11.97 -2.98
N HIS A 190 -5.57 -13.04 -3.74
CA HIS A 190 -4.93 -14.25 -3.24
C HIS A 190 -3.50 -14.35 -3.78
N HIS A 191 -2.68 -15.11 -3.08
CA HIS A 191 -1.41 -15.61 -3.56
C HIS A 191 -1.26 -17.07 -3.13
N ASN A 192 -0.67 -17.92 -3.98
CA ASN A 192 -0.61 -19.36 -3.73
C ASN A 192 -1.98 -19.99 -3.37
N GLY A 193 -3.07 -19.46 -3.95
CA GLY A 193 -4.45 -19.90 -3.68
C GLY A 193 -5.04 -19.45 -2.34
N LYS A 194 -4.30 -18.67 -1.53
CA LYS A 194 -4.68 -18.21 -0.20
C LYS A 194 -4.89 -16.69 -0.18
N PRO A 195 -5.80 -16.14 0.65
CA PRO A 195 -5.92 -14.69 0.84
C PRO A 195 -4.56 -14.08 1.21
N LEU A 196 -4.16 -13.01 0.55
CA LEU A 196 -2.89 -12.33 0.82
C LEU A 196 -3.08 -11.23 1.87
N VAL A 197 -2.28 -11.29 2.93
CA VAL A 197 -2.20 -10.25 3.98
C VAL A 197 -0.79 -9.68 4.00
N THR A 198 -0.67 -8.35 4.03
CA THR A 198 0.64 -7.69 4.11
C THR A 198 0.92 -7.17 5.51
N ILE A 199 2.16 -7.30 5.98
CA ILE A 199 2.65 -6.66 7.21
C ILE A 199 3.85 -5.79 6.83
N TRP A 200 3.69 -4.47 6.92
CA TRP A 200 4.70 -3.49 6.52
C TRP A 200 5.35 -2.83 7.75
N GLY A 201 6.65 -2.53 7.64
CA GLY A 201 7.42 -1.88 8.70
C GLY A 201 8.33 -2.84 9.48
N VAL A 202 8.73 -3.96 8.87
CA VAL A 202 9.54 -4.99 9.53
C VAL A 202 11.01 -4.79 9.20
N GLY A 203 11.83 -4.48 10.20
CA GLY A 203 13.30 -4.40 10.06
C GLY A 203 13.88 -3.01 9.80
N PHE A 204 13.05 -1.95 9.85
CA PHE A 204 13.54 -0.57 9.76
C PHE A 204 14.17 -0.10 11.08
N PRO A 205 15.34 0.56 11.06
CA PRO A 205 16.07 0.95 12.26
C PRO A 205 15.47 2.16 12.99
N ASP A 206 14.63 2.95 12.32
CA ASP A 206 13.97 4.15 12.85
C ASP A 206 12.68 3.83 13.63
N ARG A 207 12.33 2.56 13.77
CA ARG A 207 11.14 2.13 14.51
C ARG A 207 11.42 2.10 16.00
N PRO A 208 10.45 2.49 16.84
CA PRO A 208 10.63 2.50 18.29
C PRO A 208 10.64 1.08 18.88
N TYR A 209 10.42 0.03 18.09
CA TYR A 209 10.24 -1.34 18.54
C TYR A 209 11.32 -2.28 18.01
N ASN A 210 11.59 -3.35 18.77
CA ASN A 210 12.45 -4.46 18.35
C ASN A 210 11.59 -5.59 17.77
N ILE A 211 11.88 -6.01 16.53
CA ILE A 211 11.10 -7.03 15.81
C ILE A 211 11.02 -8.37 16.55
N ARG A 212 11.93 -8.67 17.48
CA ARG A 212 11.92 -9.89 18.31
C ARG A 212 10.86 -9.85 19.42
N ASN A 213 10.44 -8.67 19.85
CA ASN A 213 9.68 -8.49 21.09
C ASN A 213 8.25 -7.98 20.86
N ILE A 214 7.81 -7.84 19.61
CA ILE A 214 6.48 -7.31 19.25
C ILE A 214 5.47 -8.40 18.90
N GLY A 215 5.78 -9.68 19.13
CA GLY A 215 4.87 -10.79 18.81
C GLY A 215 4.63 -11.00 17.31
N LEU A 216 5.57 -10.59 16.45
CA LEU A 216 5.40 -10.67 15.00
C LEU A 216 5.28 -12.13 14.50
N GLU A 217 6.10 -13.05 15.00
CA GLU A 217 5.96 -14.47 14.66
C GLU A 217 4.61 -15.05 15.07
N LYS A 218 4.07 -14.64 16.22
CA LYS A 218 2.74 -15.06 16.68
C LYS A 218 1.64 -14.58 15.73
N LEU A 219 1.75 -13.35 15.24
CA LEU A 219 0.82 -12.84 14.22
C LEU A 219 0.94 -13.62 12.91
N MET A 220 2.16 -13.86 12.43
CA MET A 220 2.40 -14.62 11.20
C MET A 220 1.86 -16.06 11.30
N ASP A 221 2.16 -16.74 12.40
CA ASP A 221 1.67 -18.09 12.68
C ASP A 221 0.13 -18.11 12.74
N PHE A 222 -0.50 -17.14 13.43
CA PHE A 222 -1.95 -17.02 13.45
C PHE A 222 -2.55 -16.85 12.03
N LEU A 223 -2.01 -15.93 11.23
CA LEU A 223 -2.50 -15.68 9.86
C LEU A 223 -2.33 -16.91 8.95
N GLN A 224 -1.30 -17.73 9.17
CA GLN A 224 -1.04 -18.92 8.35
C GLN A 224 -1.81 -20.15 8.83
N ASN A 225 -1.90 -20.35 10.15
CA ASN A 225 -2.20 -21.66 10.73
C ASN A 225 -3.43 -21.69 11.64
N ASP A 226 -4.03 -20.55 11.99
CA ASP A 226 -5.28 -20.57 12.76
C ASP A 226 -6.39 -21.31 11.99
N PRO A 227 -7.12 -22.25 12.62
CA PRO A 227 -8.06 -23.12 11.93
C PRO A 227 -9.33 -22.42 11.45
N VAL A 228 -9.60 -21.19 11.91
CA VAL A 228 -10.81 -20.41 11.57
C VAL A 228 -10.45 -19.21 10.70
N TYR A 229 -9.44 -18.44 11.11
CA TYR A 229 -9.06 -17.14 10.55
C TYR A 229 -7.70 -17.16 9.84
N GLY A 230 -7.00 -18.29 9.87
CA GLY A 230 -5.71 -18.48 9.23
C GLY A 230 -5.83 -18.96 7.78
N GLY A 231 -4.83 -19.66 7.27
CA GLY A 231 -4.80 -20.09 5.87
C GLY A 231 -4.53 -18.95 4.89
N CYS A 232 -3.92 -17.84 5.35
CA CYS A 232 -3.48 -16.74 4.52
C CYS A 232 -2.05 -16.95 3.99
N SER A 233 -1.74 -16.30 2.87
CA SER A 233 -0.36 -16.01 2.46
C SER A 233 0.06 -14.65 3.02
N ILE A 234 1.36 -14.48 3.28
CA ILE A 234 1.91 -13.27 3.91
C ILE A 234 2.89 -12.57 2.99
N MET A 235 2.73 -11.26 2.83
CA MET A 235 3.77 -10.38 2.28
C MET A 235 4.39 -9.54 3.40
N LEU A 236 5.72 -9.49 3.48
CA LEU A 236 6.45 -8.61 4.42
C LEU A 236 7.01 -7.37 3.73
N GLY A 237 6.64 -6.19 4.24
CA GLY A 237 7.21 -4.91 3.86
C GLY A 237 8.45 -4.59 4.70
N VAL A 238 9.63 -4.53 4.05
CA VAL A 238 10.95 -4.47 4.68
C VAL A 238 11.79 -3.31 4.11
N PRO A 239 12.93 -2.94 4.72
CA PRO A 239 13.88 -1.99 4.14
C PRO A 239 14.44 -2.43 2.78
N THR A 240 15.08 -1.52 2.04
CA THR A 240 15.67 -1.85 0.73
C THR A 240 16.88 -2.76 0.86
N ALA A 241 17.78 -2.50 1.82
CA ALA A 241 18.97 -3.32 2.03
C ALA A 241 18.73 -4.55 2.94
N TRP A 242 17.51 -5.10 2.93
CA TRP A 242 17.11 -6.26 3.74
C TRP A 242 17.96 -7.50 3.46
N ARG A 243 18.39 -7.71 2.21
CA ARG A 243 19.19 -8.89 1.82
C ARG A 243 20.54 -8.89 2.51
N THR A 244 21.16 -7.72 2.64
CA THR A 244 22.51 -7.53 3.22
C THR A 244 22.48 -7.09 4.68
N LEU A 245 21.31 -6.76 5.23
CA LEU A 245 21.11 -6.34 6.63
C LEU A 245 21.96 -5.12 7.03
N ASN A 246 22.05 -4.13 6.15
CA ASN A 246 22.84 -2.92 6.35
C ASN A 246 22.10 -1.67 5.86
N ALA A 247 22.77 -0.51 5.85
CA ALA A 247 22.23 0.77 5.39
C ALA A 247 20.90 1.15 6.07
N ASP A 248 19.77 0.99 5.37
CA ASP A 248 18.43 1.30 5.89
C ASP A 248 17.77 0.13 6.62
N CYS A 249 18.50 -0.95 6.84
CA CYS A 249 18.05 -2.16 7.51
C CYS A 249 18.79 -2.39 8.83
N ILE A 250 18.07 -2.93 9.83
CA ILE A 250 18.71 -3.47 11.03
C ILE A 250 19.69 -4.60 10.67
N ASN A 251 20.81 -4.66 11.39
CA ASN A 251 21.78 -5.75 11.28
C ASN A 251 21.38 -6.92 12.21
N ASP A 252 20.20 -7.51 11.96
CA ASP A 252 19.70 -8.66 12.72
C ASP A 252 19.29 -9.81 11.77
N PRO A 253 20.01 -10.95 11.76
CA PRO A 253 19.69 -12.12 10.95
C PRO A 253 18.28 -12.71 11.18
N TYR A 254 17.63 -12.36 12.28
CA TYR A 254 16.24 -12.73 12.52
C TYR A 254 15.27 -12.20 11.47
N LEU A 255 15.59 -11.07 10.83
CA LEU A 255 14.79 -10.58 9.71
C LEU A 255 14.72 -11.59 8.56
N HIS A 256 15.83 -12.26 8.23
CA HIS A 256 15.82 -13.30 7.20
C HIS A 256 15.00 -14.52 7.61
N GLN A 257 14.96 -14.86 8.90
CA GLN A 257 14.11 -15.95 9.41
C GLN A 257 12.63 -15.64 9.20
N LEU A 258 12.21 -14.41 9.51
CA LEU A 258 10.85 -13.93 9.25
C LEU A 258 10.52 -13.93 7.75
N ILE A 259 11.43 -13.44 6.90
CA ILE A 259 11.24 -13.43 5.45
C ILE A 259 11.06 -14.85 4.90
N ARG A 260 11.86 -15.83 5.33
CA ARG A 260 11.69 -17.23 4.92
C ARG A 260 10.37 -17.87 5.37
N LYS A 261 9.69 -17.30 6.36
CA LYS A 261 8.34 -17.71 6.81
C LYS A 261 7.21 -17.04 6.03
N SER A 262 7.51 -16.02 5.24
CA SER A 262 6.53 -15.32 4.40
C SER A 262 6.48 -15.88 2.98
N ASP A 263 5.43 -15.55 2.23
CA ASP A 263 5.29 -15.93 0.83
C ASP A 263 5.93 -14.91 -0.11
N ILE A 264 5.91 -13.64 0.25
CA ILE A 264 6.38 -12.51 -0.57
C ILE A 264 7.18 -11.52 0.28
N VAL A 265 8.27 -10.99 -0.26
CA VAL A 265 8.97 -9.83 0.29
C VAL A 265 8.80 -8.60 -0.59
N LEU A 266 8.48 -7.47 0.04
CA LEU A 266 8.31 -6.14 -0.55
C LEU A 266 9.33 -5.18 0.08
N PRO A 267 10.49 -4.94 -0.54
CA PRO A 267 11.39 -3.87 -0.09
C PRO A 267 10.83 -2.49 -0.40
N TRP A 268 10.84 -1.60 0.59
CA TRP A 268 10.43 -0.21 0.43
C TRP A 268 11.55 0.62 -0.21
N MET A 269 11.38 0.96 -1.49
CA MET A 269 12.41 1.60 -2.31
C MET A 269 12.26 3.13 -2.44
N VAL A 270 11.17 3.72 -1.93
CA VAL A 270 10.99 5.18 -1.95
C VAL A 270 12.17 5.85 -1.25
N GLN A 271 12.68 6.93 -1.86
CA GLN A 271 13.90 7.63 -1.47
C GLN A 271 15.23 6.87 -1.67
N ARG A 272 15.23 5.66 -2.26
CA ARG A 272 16.48 4.88 -2.43
C ARG A 272 17.14 5.08 -3.77
N TYR A 273 16.38 5.45 -4.80
CA TYR A 273 16.89 5.71 -6.13
C TYR A 273 16.45 7.09 -6.63
N SER A 274 17.25 7.74 -7.48
CA SER A 274 16.94 9.06 -8.00
C SER A 274 17.50 9.23 -9.40
N PRO A 275 16.78 9.91 -10.32
CA PRO A 275 17.29 10.20 -11.64
C PRO A 275 18.36 11.31 -11.62
N LEU A 276 18.66 11.89 -10.46
CA LEU A 276 19.70 12.88 -10.26
C LEU A 276 21.08 12.25 -10.01
N LEU A 277 21.13 10.95 -9.70
CA LEU A 277 22.38 10.22 -9.45
C LEU A 277 22.85 9.52 -10.72
N HIS A 278 24.17 9.53 -10.94
CA HIS A 278 24.78 8.88 -12.09
C HIS A 278 24.62 7.35 -12.01
N ASN A 279 24.16 6.72 -13.10
CA ASN A 279 23.96 5.27 -13.25
C ASN A 279 23.09 4.61 -12.17
N ASP A 280 22.15 5.36 -11.59
CA ASP A 280 21.38 4.85 -10.45
C ASP A 280 20.42 3.71 -10.83
N MET A 281 20.01 3.64 -12.09
CA MET A 281 19.23 2.53 -12.63
C MET A 281 20.05 1.26 -12.84
N ASP A 282 21.37 1.36 -13.06
CA ASP A 282 22.26 0.19 -13.05
C ASP A 282 22.37 -0.36 -11.63
N ARG A 283 22.54 0.52 -10.63
CA ARG A 283 22.51 0.12 -9.21
C ARG A 283 21.18 -0.52 -8.82
N TYR A 284 20.07 0.04 -9.29
CA TYR A 284 18.74 -0.55 -9.08
C TYR A 284 18.64 -1.95 -9.70
N ARG A 285 19.07 -2.11 -10.97
CA ARG A 285 19.09 -3.40 -11.66
C ARG A 285 19.91 -4.44 -10.89
N ASP A 286 21.13 -4.09 -10.51
CA ASP A 286 22.07 -5.04 -9.89
C ASP A 286 21.56 -5.48 -8.50
N ASN A 287 21.05 -4.54 -7.70
CA ASN A 287 20.39 -4.87 -6.44
C ASN A 287 19.18 -5.80 -6.65
N LEU A 288 18.34 -5.50 -7.63
CA LEU A 288 17.16 -6.30 -7.93
C LEU A 288 17.50 -7.72 -8.39
N ILE A 289 18.53 -7.90 -9.23
CA ILE A 289 18.99 -9.22 -9.69
C ILE A 289 19.43 -10.08 -8.50
N ASP A 290 20.22 -9.51 -7.60
CA ASP A 290 20.69 -10.21 -6.40
C ASP A 290 19.55 -10.56 -5.44
N ASP A 291 18.63 -9.63 -5.22
CA ASP A 291 17.44 -9.85 -4.39
C ASP A 291 16.57 -10.98 -4.95
N LEU A 292 16.31 -10.96 -6.27
CA LEU A 292 15.58 -12.02 -6.96
C LEU A 292 16.30 -13.37 -6.83
N ALA A 293 17.64 -13.40 -6.91
CA ALA A 293 18.43 -14.62 -6.73
C ALA A 293 18.30 -15.18 -5.30
N TRP A 294 18.39 -14.31 -4.29
CA TRP A 294 18.18 -14.71 -2.89
C TRP A 294 16.77 -15.26 -2.68
N CYS A 295 15.76 -14.59 -3.21
CA CYS A 295 14.35 -14.99 -3.13
C CYS A 295 14.11 -16.37 -3.76
N ARG A 296 14.64 -16.61 -4.96
CA ARG A 296 14.59 -17.93 -5.62
C ARG A 296 15.24 -19.03 -4.78
N ALA A 297 16.42 -18.79 -4.22
CA ALA A 297 17.13 -19.75 -3.38
C ALA A 297 16.35 -20.10 -2.09
N ASN A 298 15.47 -19.20 -1.65
CA ASN A 298 14.72 -19.32 -0.40
C ASN A 298 13.23 -19.57 -0.57
N LYS A 299 12.75 -19.74 -1.82
CA LYS A 299 11.35 -20.00 -2.14
C LYS A 299 10.39 -18.92 -1.62
N VAL A 300 10.85 -17.67 -1.62
CA VAL A 300 10.05 -16.48 -1.30
C VAL A 300 9.88 -15.70 -2.60
N ASP A 301 8.67 -15.29 -2.96
CA ASP A 301 8.46 -14.43 -4.11
C ASP A 301 8.90 -12.99 -3.80
N TYR A 302 9.29 -12.24 -4.82
CA TYR A 302 9.78 -10.87 -4.67
C TYR A 302 8.89 -9.92 -5.47
N VAL A 303 8.51 -8.79 -4.87
CA VAL A 303 7.84 -7.70 -5.58
C VAL A 303 8.65 -6.40 -5.43
N PRO A 304 9.21 -5.85 -6.52
CA PRO A 304 9.86 -4.55 -6.46
C PRO A 304 8.84 -3.44 -6.18
N CYS A 305 9.27 -2.45 -5.41
CA CYS A 305 8.57 -1.20 -5.20
C CYS A 305 9.05 -0.16 -6.23
N ILE A 306 8.12 0.50 -6.92
CA ILE A 306 8.39 1.58 -7.87
C ILE A 306 7.58 2.83 -7.48
N TYR A 307 8.09 4.01 -7.80
CA TYR A 307 7.46 5.28 -7.41
C TYR A 307 7.72 6.38 -8.45
N PRO A 308 6.76 7.31 -8.66
CA PRO A 308 6.86 8.28 -9.75
C PRO A 308 7.90 9.38 -9.51
N GLY A 309 8.18 9.66 -8.24
CA GLY A 309 9.04 10.71 -7.72
C GLY A 309 8.74 10.88 -6.22
N PHE A 310 9.33 11.88 -5.59
CA PHE A 310 9.19 12.08 -4.15
C PHE A 310 9.45 13.55 -3.76
N SER A 311 8.60 14.06 -2.86
CA SER A 311 8.76 15.37 -2.23
C SER A 311 8.07 15.39 -0.87
N TRP A 312 8.75 15.90 0.14
CA TRP A 312 8.25 16.10 1.51
C TRP A 312 8.87 17.37 2.12
N HIS A 313 9.20 18.33 1.26
CA HIS A 313 9.83 19.59 1.62
C HIS A 313 9.06 20.27 2.75
N ASN A 314 7.73 20.37 2.63
CA ASN A 314 6.94 21.09 3.62
C ASN A 314 6.96 20.39 4.98
N LEU A 315 6.86 19.05 5.01
CA LEU A 315 6.98 18.29 6.24
C LEU A 315 8.39 18.42 6.86
N SER A 316 9.44 18.33 6.04
CA SER A 316 10.83 18.36 6.50
C SER A 316 11.20 19.65 7.22
N ARG A 317 10.54 20.77 6.90
CA ARG A 317 10.79 22.07 7.55
C ARG A 317 10.45 22.11 9.05
N TYR A 318 9.63 21.18 9.52
CA TYR A 318 9.23 21.12 10.93
C TYR A 318 9.67 19.83 11.62
N GLU A 319 9.70 18.70 10.90
CA GLU A 319 10.16 17.42 11.45
C GLU A 319 11.68 17.31 11.45
N PHE A 320 12.36 17.94 10.48
CA PHE A 320 13.82 17.92 10.31
C PHE A 320 14.37 19.34 10.09
N PRO A 321 14.24 20.25 11.07
CA PRO A 321 14.59 21.66 10.88
C PRO A 321 16.06 21.89 10.48
N ASP A 322 16.96 20.97 10.84
CA ASP A 322 18.38 21.03 10.49
C ASP A 322 18.72 20.37 9.14
N ASP A 323 17.73 19.75 8.49
CA ASP A 323 17.89 18.98 7.25
C ASP A 323 16.66 19.14 6.35
N VAL A 324 16.36 20.41 6.03
CA VAL A 324 15.24 20.77 5.14
C VAL A 324 15.50 20.22 3.74
N LYS A 325 14.58 19.40 3.26
CA LYS A 325 14.71 18.67 2.01
C LYS A 325 14.23 19.52 0.84
N PRO A 326 14.85 19.43 -0.35
CA PRO A 326 14.41 20.22 -1.49
C PRO A 326 13.01 19.79 -1.97
N VAL A 327 12.27 20.76 -2.53
CA VAL A 327 11.03 20.51 -3.27
C VAL A 327 11.37 19.62 -4.47
N GLY A 328 10.62 18.55 -4.66
CA GLY A 328 10.91 17.57 -5.70
C GLY A 328 12.26 16.88 -5.51
N SER A 329 12.58 16.49 -4.26
CA SER A 329 13.80 15.75 -3.89
C SER A 329 14.14 14.61 -4.86
N ILE A 330 13.11 13.95 -5.42
CA ILE A 330 13.25 13.02 -6.53
C ILE A 330 12.29 13.47 -7.63
N PRO A 331 12.78 14.16 -8.67
CA PRO A 331 11.93 14.75 -9.70
C PRO A 331 11.33 13.65 -10.57
N ARG A 332 10.06 13.83 -10.98
CA ARG A 332 9.34 12.83 -11.77
C ARG A 332 9.81 12.80 -13.24
N GLN A 333 10.33 13.94 -13.72
CA GLN A 333 10.88 14.13 -15.07
C GLN A 333 9.90 13.72 -16.18
N GLY A 334 8.65 14.17 -16.06
CA GLY A 334 7.56 13.84 -16.98
C GLY A 334 7.25 12.34 -17.04
N GLY A 335 7.58 11.58 -15.99
CA GLY A 335 7.41 10.13 -15.92
C GLY A 335 8.62 9.31 -16.37
N ARG A 336 9.71 9.94 -16.83
CA ARG A 336 10.92 9.20 -17.26
C ARG A 336 11.48 8.33 -16.14
N PHE A 337 11.62 8.87 -14.93
CA PHE A 337 12.15 8.12 -13.79
C PHE A 337 11.25 6.94 -13.41
N TYR A 338 9.93 7.16 -13.40
CA TYR A 338 8.95 6.10 -13.15
C TYR A 338 9.08 4.96 -14.17
N TRP A 339 9.14 5.32 -15.46
CA TRP A 339 9.24 4.35 -16.53
C TRP A 339 10.56 3.58 -16.53
N GLN A 340 11.67 4.24 -16.19
CA GLN A 340 12.97 3.58 -16.05
C GLN A 340 12.94 2.49 -14.97
N GLN A 341 12.29 2.74 -13.83
CA GLN A 341 12.11 1.72 -12.80
C GLN A 341 11.24 0.57 -13.31
N VAL A 342 10.09 0.84 -13.94
CA VAL A 342 9.22 -0.18 -14.54
C VAL A 342 10.01 -1.07 -15.51
N ALA A 343 10.66 -0.46 -16.50
CA ALA A 343 11.36 -1.19 -17.55
C ALA A 343 12.53 -2.01 -16.97
N THR A 344 13.28 -1.44 -16.03
CA THR A 344 14.39 -2.13 -15.36
C THR A 344 13.88 -3.32 -14.55
N ALA A 345 12.81 -3.15 -13.78
CA ALA A 345 12.21 -4.19 -12.96
C ALA A 345 11.75 -5.39 -13.80
N LEU A 346 11.01 -5.12 -14.88
CA LEU A 346 10.51 -6.16 -15.78
C LEU A 346 11.65 -6.84 -16.55
N THR A 347 12.67 -6.09 -16.97
CA THR A 347 13.86 -6.66 -17.63
C THR A 347 14.64 -7.60 -16.72
N ALA A 348 14.74 -7.27 -15.43
CA ALA A 348 15.38 -8.13 -14.43
C ALA A 348 14.57 -9.39 -14.07
N GLY A 349 13.34 -9.52 -14.58
CA GLY A 349 12.48 -10.69 -14.39
C GLY A 349 11.45 -10.55 -13.26
N ALA A 350 11.10 -9.32 -12.86
CA ALA A 350 10.00 -9.12 -11.92
C ALA A 350 8.67 -9.60 -12.51
N SER A 351 7.92 -10.38 -11.74
CA SER A 351 6.60 -10.91 -12.13
C SER A 351 5.43 -10.18 -11.46
N MET A 352 5.71 -9.15 -10.67
CA MET A 352 4.77 -8.34 -9.89
C MET A 352 5.36 -6.94 -9.78
N LEU A 353 4.54 -5.89 -9.64
CA LEU A 353 5.03 -4.55 -9.31
C LEU A 353 4.17 -3.95 -8.21
N TYR A 354 4.82 -3.41 -7.18
CA TYR A 354 4.18 -2.59 -6.16
C TYR A 354 4.42 -1.11 -6.47
N VAL A 355 3.37 -0.31 -6.54
CA VAL A 355 3.47 1.14 -6.75
C VAL A 355 3.31 1.87 -5.43
N ALA A 356 4.36 2.59 -5.02
CA ALA A 356 4.31 3.57 -3.95
C ALA A 356 4.07 4.95 -4.55
N MET A 357 2.88 5.54 -4.50
CA MET A 357 1.61 5.05 -3.91
C MET A 357 0.43 5.50 -4.78
N PHE A 358 -0.80 5.06 -4.48
CA PHE A 358 -1.98 5.56 -5.16
C PHE A 358 -2.31 7.01 -4.78
N ASP A 359 -2.46 7.30 -3.48
CA ASP A 359 -3.02 8.56 -2.97
C ASP A 359 -2.08 9.39 -2.07
N GLU A 360 -0.84 8.96 -1.85
CA GLU A 360 0.09 9.61 -0.90
C GLU A 360 0.65 10.95 -1.42
N VAL A 361 -0.13 12.01 -1.22
CA VAL A 361 0.25 13.39 -1.58
C VAL A 361 1.19 14.06 -0.59
N ASN A 362 1.32 13.52 0.63
CA ASN A 362 2.25 14.03 1.64
C ASN A 362 3.73 13.82 1.24
N GLU A 363 4.03 12.67 0.65
CA GLU A 363 5.36 12.34 0.11
C GLU A 363 5.44 12.54 -1.41
N ALA A 364 4.36 13.05 -2.00
CA ALA A 364 4.22 13.28 -3.42
C ALA A 364 4.58 12.06 -4.30
N THR A 365 4.31 10.86 -3.78
CA THR A 365 4.47 9.57 -4.47
C THR A 365 3.18 9.14 -5.17
N ALA A 366 2.07 9.86 -4.96
CA ALA A 366 0.77 9.55 -5.53
C ALA A 366 0.79 9.46 -7.08
N ILE A 367 0.18 8.40 -7.61
CA ILE A 367 -0.05 8.22 -9.05
C ILE A 367 -1.43 8.72 -9.50
N PHE A 368 -2.36 8.97 -8.58
CA PHE A 368 -3.69 9.50 -8.92
C PHE A 368 -3.64 10.90 -9.54
N LYS A 369 -4.80 11.46 -9.92
CA LYS A 369 -4.85 12.73 -10.65
C LYS A 369 -4.33 13.89 -9.79
N GLY A 370 -3.27 14.56 -10.26
CA GLY A 370 -2.62 15.69 -9.59
C GLY A 370 -2.77 17.01 -10.34
N SER A 371 -2.77 18.12 -9.62
CA SER A 371 -2.96 19.46 -10.20
C SER A 371 -1.64 20.07 -10.69
N ASN A 372 -1.65 20.65 -11.90
CA ASN A 372 -0.60 21.59 -12.35
C ASN A 372 -0.82 23.03 -11.86
N ASN A 373 -1.94 23.29 -11.20
CA ASN A 373 -2.29 24.60 -10.65
C ASN A 373 -2.54 24.44 -9.14
N PRO A 374 -1.54 24.04 -8.34
CA PRO A 374 -1.69 23.95 -6.90
C PRO A 374 -1.91 25.35 -6.28
N PRO A 375 -2.31 25.42 -5.00
CA PRO A 375 -2.39 26.69 -4.29
C PRO A 375 -1.06 27.44 -4.29
N VAL A 376 -1.14 28.77 -4.19
CA VAL A 376 0.03 29.64 -4.15
C VAL A 376 0.29 30.13 -2.73
N SER A 377 1.56 30.20 -2.34
CA SER A 377 1.99 30.75 -1.06
C SER A 377 3.43 31.26 -1.17
N THR A 378 3.77 32.25 -0.34
CA THR A 378 5.15 32.72 -0.18
C THR A 378 5.93 31.87 0.83
N LYS A 379 5.25 31.04 1.61
CA LYS A 379 5.84 30.22 2.66
C LYS A 379 5.92 28.75 2.28
N THR A 380 4.91 28.20 1.63
CA THR A 380 4.80 26.76 1.31
C THR A 380 4.92 26.53 -0.19
N SER A 381 5.56 25.43 -0.59
CA SER A 381 5.75 25.07 -2.01
C SER A 381 5.06 23.76 -2.35
N PHE A 382 4.41 23.67 -3.50
CA PHE A 382 3.85 22.43 -4.02
C PHE A 382 4.52 22.06 -5.34
N ILE A 383 4.74 20.78 -5.58
CA ILE A 383 5.12 20.28 -6.90
C ILE A 383 3.90 20.30 -7.84
N ASP A 384 4.18 20.36 -9.14
CA ASP A 384 3.20 20.13 -10.20
C ASP A 384 3.41 18.74 -10.84
N MET A 385 2.78 18.51 -11.99
CA MET A 385 2.89 17.25 -12.74
C MET A 385 3.95 17.32 -13.85
N ASP A 386 4.96 18.19 -13.72
CA ASP A 386 5.96 18.50 -14.76
C ASP A 386 5.31 18.97 -16.08
N GLY A 387 4.17 19.66 -15.99
CA GLY A 387 3.35 20.05 -17.16
C GLY A 387 2.67 18.89 -17.89
N MET A 388 2.73 17.65 -17.37
CA MET A 388 2.00 16.51 -17.93
C MET A 388 0.51 16.55 -17.57
N PRO A 389 -0.37 15.83 -18.31
CA PRO A 389 -1.77 15.67 -17.93
C PRO A 389 -1.94 15.18 -16.49
N SER A 390 -3.01 15.57 -15.79
CA SER A 390 -3.21 15.23 -14.38
C SER A 390 -3.23 13.72 -14.12
N ASP A 391 -3.70 12.94 -15.09
CA ASP A 391 -3.81 11.49 -15.06
C ASP A 391 -2.57 10.74 -15.62
N HIS A 392 -1.45 11.44 -15.86
CA HIS A 392 -0.27 10.89 -16.53
C HIS A 392 0.24 9.59 -15.90
N TYR A 393 0.32 9.55 -14.57
CA TYR A 393 0.88 8.41 -13.82
C TYR A 393 -0.10 7.24 -13.67
N LEU A 394 -1.41 7.48 -13.69
CA LEU A 394 -2.41 6.42 -13.82
C LEU A 394 -2.24 5.70 -15.17
N TRP A 395 -2.13 6.46 -16.25
CA TRP A 395 -1.92 5.91 -17.59
C TRP A 395 -0.59 5.14 -17.71
N LEU A 396 0.52 5.70 -17.23
CA LEU A 396 1.82 4.99 -17.25
C LEU A 396 1.74 3.68 -16.46
N THR A 397 1.02 3.66 -15.34
CA THR A 397 0.81 2.44 -14.54
C THR A 397 0.00 1.40 -15.31
N GLY A 398 -1.05 1.81 -16.00
CA GLY A 398 -1.79 0.93 -16.92
C GLY A 398 -0.95 0.36 -18.05
N GLU A 399 -0.09 1.20 -18.63
CA GLU A 399 0.85 0.78 -19.67
C GLU A 399 1.90 -0.20 -19.12
N ALA A 400 2.35 -0.04 -17.87
CA ALA A 400 3.21 -1.01 -17.19
C ALA A 400 2.49 -2.34 -16.96
N ALA A 401 1.21 -2.30 -16.56
CA ALA A 401 0.39 -3.49 -16.33
C ALA A 401 0.21 -4.34 -17.60
N LYS A 402 0.00 -3.68 -18.76
CA LYS A 402 -0.02 -4.36 -20.07
C LYS A 402 1.31 -5.05 -20.41
N MET A 403 2.46 -4.44 -20.08
CA MET A 403 3.76 -5.09 -20.27
C MET A 403 3.93 -6.30 -19.35
N LEU A 404 3.58 -6.14 -18.08
CA LEU A 404 3.72 -7.21 -17.09
C LEU A 404 2.88 -8.45 -17.46
N ARG A 405 1.68 -8.25 -18.05
CA ARG A 405 0.82 -9.33 -18.55
C ARG A 405 1.16 -9.82 -19.96
N ASN A 406 2.23 -9.31 -20.57
CA ASN A 406 2.62 -9.61 -21.96
C ASN A 406 1.54 -9.26 -23.00
N GLU A 407 0.63 -8.32 -22.70
CA GLU A 407 -0.35 -7.79 -23.66
C GLU A 407 0.30 -6.84 -24.67
N LYS A 408 1.50 -6.34 -24.32
CA LYS A 408 2.39 -5.62 -25.24
C LYS A 408 3.87 -5.95 -24.95
N PRO A 409 4.77 -5.76 -25.93
CA PRO A 409 6.20 -5.99 -25.73
C PRO A 409 6.78 -5.08 -24.64
N LEU A 410 7.78 -5.61 -23.92
CA LEU A 410 8.62 -4.80 -23.04
C LEU A 410 9.32 -3.71 -23.87
N SER A 411 9.19 -2.45 -23.43
CA SER A 411 9.86 -1.29 -24.03
C SER A 411 10.63 -0.51 -22.98
N LEU A 412 11.93 -0.28 -23.23
CA LEU A 412 12.76 0.61 -22.42
C LEU A 412 12.37 2.08 -22.61
N LYS A 413 11.84 2.43 -23.80
CA LYS A 413 11.38 3.77 -24.09
C LYS A 413 9.99 3.99 -23.50
N MET A 414 9.82 5.10 -22.79
CA MET A 414 8.52 5.52 -22.25
C MET A 414 7.50 5.67 -23.38
N PRO A 415 6.28 5.13 -23.22
CA PRO A 415 5.23 5.31 -24.22
C PRO A 415 4.89 6.80 -24.36
N VAL A 416 4.35 7.17 -25.51
CA VAL A 416 3.87 8.52 -25.80
C VAL A 416 2.36 8.45 -26.01
N ARG A 417 1.61 9.35 -25.36
CA ARG A 417 0.17 9.49 -25.59
C ARG A 417 -0.04 10.03 -27.01
N LYS A 418 -0.92 9.37 -27.76
CA LYS A 418 -1.33 9.82 -29.10
C LYS A 418 -2.50 10.76 -29.01
#